data_AF-A0A958DLY9-F1
#
_entry.id   AF-A0A958DLY9-F1
#
_cell.length_a   1.000
_cell.length_b   1.000
_cell.length_c   1.000
_cell.angle_alpha   90.00
_cell.angle_beta   90.00
_cell.angle_gamma   90.00
#
_symmetry.space_group_name_H-M   'P 1'
#
loop_
_entity.id
_entity.type
_entity.pdbx_description
1 polymer ?
#
loop_
_entity_poly.entity_id
_entity_poly.type
_entity_poly.pdbx_seq_one_letter_code
_entity_poly.pdbx_strand_id
1 'polypeptide(L)'
;LKLGIEQWTKYSRIFQFGKPCGIELTSEKAGLVPSRAYYDRIYGKGKWTNGMLANIAIGQGELLVTPLQMAQFAMILANSGRYYRPHLTRKLVDKIPAYQVTEEALKQLEFQNAPQEILNLLRGLKERQFTQNELSELLETRVTAEEGQKYEPSILEYARKIFPPPDRVSYPAEMIEGIQPEVFEIIREGMRQVVAGGTGWRAGVWQKSGAGKTGTAQNPHGDSHAWFIGFTPFEEPEIAVAVIFENGGSGSGVAAPVVGQYLQRYYYYKGEFDYQKYREFQRMLWEKQKEKARQDSLQGAGIQLEPLNIRSGN
;
A
#
# COMPACT_ATOMS: atom_id res chain seq x y z
N LEU A 1 19.72 -8.85 -26.73
CA LEU A 1 19.47 -8.88 -25.27
C LEU A 1 19.89 -10.25 -24.73
N LYS A 2 20.65 -10.31 -23.64
CA LYS A 2 21.26 -11.56 -23.13
C LYS A 2 20.24 -12.61 -22.66
N LEU A 3 19.06 -12.19 -22.19
CA LEU A 3 18.04 -13.08 -21.60
C LEU A 3 17.26 -13.89 -22.65
N GLY A 4 16.96 -13.29 -23.81
CA GLY A 4 16.09 -13.88 -24.84
C GLY A 4 14.61 -13.93 -24.45
N ILE A 5 13.74 -14.15 -25.44
CA ILE A 5 12.28 -14.11 -25.24
C ILE A 5 11.76 -15.27 -24.39
N GLU A 6 12.28 -16.48 -24.57
CA GLU A 6 11.77 -17.67 -23.84
C GLU A 6 11.92 -17.50 -22.33
N GLN A 7 13.10 -17.04 -21.91
CA GLN A 7 13.40 -16.87 -20.51
C GLN A 7 12.68 -15.66 -19.92
N TRP A 8 12.50 -14.58 -20.69
CA TRP A 8 11.67 -13.44 -20.29
C TRP A 8 10.22 -13.89 -20.06
N THR A 9 9.60 -14.57 -21.03
CA THR A 9 8.23 -15.09 -20.92
C THR A 9 8.09 -16.06 -19.75
N LYS A 10 9.08 -16.94 -19.54
CA LYS A 10 9.11 -17.88 -18.40
C LYS A 10 9.07 -17.12 -17.08
N TYR A 11 9.96 -16.15 -16.85
CA TYR A 11 9.98 -15.39 -15.61
C TYR A 11 8.73 -14.54 -15.40
N SER A 12 8.20 -13.88 -16.45
CA SER A 12 6.93 -13.15 -16.34
C SER A 12 5.78 -14.05 -15.88
N ARG A 13 5.70 -15.29 -16.39
CA ARG A 13 4.67 -16.26 -15.99
C ARG A 13 4.89 -16.83 -14.59
N ILE A 14 6.15 -16.99 -14.16
CA ILE A 14 6.47 -17.35 -12.77
C ILE A 14 5.88 -16.32 -11.82
N PHE A 15 6.02 -15.02 -12.12
CA PHE A 15 5.37 -13.93 -11.40
C PHE A 15 3.85 -13.78 -11.65
N GLN A 16 3.20 -14.84 -12.16
CA GLN A 16 1.76 -14.96 -12.34
C GLN A 16 1.14 -14.04 -13.41
N PHE A 17 1.94 -13.34 -14.21
CA PHE A 17 1.42 -12.55 -15.33
C PHE A 17 0.91 -13.44 -16.47
N GLY A 18 -0.09 -12.93 -17.21
CA GLY A 18 -0.66 -13.62 -18.37
C GLY A 18 -1.75 -14.64 -18.04
N LYS A 19 -2.20 -14.67 -16.78
CA LYS A 19 -3.38 -15.42 -16.32
C LYS A 19 -4.17 -14.63 -15.29
N PRO A 20 -5.47 -14.90 -15.10
CA PRO A 20 -6.26 -14.30 -14.02
C PRO A 20 -5.63 -14.61 -12.64
N CYS A 21 -5.69 -13.66 -11.71
CA CYS A 21 -5.25 -13.81 -10.32
C CYS A 21 -6.19 -14.71 -9.52
N GLY A 22 -7.42 -14.88 -10.00
CA GLY A 22 -8.44 -15.74 -9.40
C GLY A 22 -9.31 -15.01 -8.39
N ILE A 23 -9.41 -13.68 -8.40
CA ILE A 23 -10.33 -12.98 -7.47
C ILE A 23 -11.78 -13.44 -7.66
N GLU A 24 -12.64 -13.33 -6.65
CA GLU A 24 -14.06 -13.75 -6.72
C GLU A 24 -14.94 -12.80 -7.56
N LEU A 25 -14.38 -12.23 -8.64
CA LEU A 25 -15.09 -11.40 -9.60
C LEU A 25 -15.24 -12.15 -10.91
N THR A 26 -16.39 -11.98 -11.57
CA THR A 26 -16.71 -12.68 -12.83
C THR A 26 -15.93 -12.16 -14.04
N SER A 27 -15.33 -10.97 -13.94
CA SER A 27 -14.85 -10.19 -15.09
C SER A 27 -13.34 -9.92 -15.03
N GLU A 28 -12.54 -10.93 -14.70
CA GLU A 28 -11.09 -10.80 -14.66
C GLU A 28 -10.45 -11.03 -16.04
N LYS A 29 -9.55 -10.12 -16.44
CA LYS A 29 -8.75 -10.27 -17.67
C LYS A 29 -7.39 -10.89 -17.33
N ALA A 30 -6.92 -11.78 -18.20
CA ALA A 30 -5.63 -12.44 -18.05
C ALA A 30 -4.41 -11.56 -18.37
N GLY A 31 -4.62 -10.42 -19.04
CA GLY A 31 -3.53 -9.66 -19.67
C GLY A 31 -2.94 -10.41 -20.87
N LEU A 32 -1.73 -10.03 -21.26
CA LEU A 32 -0.99 -10.63 -22.36
C LEU A 32 0.51 -10.62 -22.03
N VAL A 33 1.11 -11.79 -21.89
CA VAL A 33 2.57 -11.97 -21.84
C VAL A 33 3.02 -12.53 -23.19
N PRO A 34 3.68 -11.73 -24.04
CA PRO A 34 4.15 -12.19 -25.34
C PRO A 34 5.12 -13.37 -25.20
N SER A 35 4.99 -14.33 -26.11
CA SER A 35 5.90 -15.47 -26.30
C SER A 35 6.46 -15.46 -27.71
N ARG A 36 7.48 -16.27 -27.99
CA ARG A 36 7.95 -16.48 -29.37
C ARG A 36 6.80 -16.89 -30.30
N ALA A 37 5.98 -17.85 -29.88
CA ALA A 37 4.85 -18.32 -30.67
C ALA A 37 3.83 -17.19 -30.94
N TYR A 38 3.62 -16.29 -29.97
CA TYR A 38 2.78 -15.11 -30.16
C TYR A 38 3.35 -14.20 -31.26
N TYR A 39 4.63 -13.85 -31.19
CA TYR A 39 5.26 -12.98 -32.20
C TYR A 39 5.37 -13.64 -33.57
N ASP A 40 5.74 -14.93 -33.63
CA ASP A 40 5.80 -15.68 -34.88
C ASP A 40 4.43 -15.74 -35.56
N ARG A 41 3.34 -15.79 -34.79
CA ARG A 41 1.96 -15.76 -35.32
C ARG A 41 1.56 -14.38 -35.85
N ILE A 42 1.87 -13.31 -35.12
CA ILE A 42 1.42 -11.96 -35.48
C ILE A 42 2.29 -11.33 -36.58
N TYR A 43 3.60 -11.49 -36.50
CA TYR A 43 4.55 -10.83 -37.42
C TYR A 43 5.16 -11.78 -38.44
N GLY A 44 5.08 -13.09 -38.20
CA GLY A 44 5.74 -14.12 -39.01
C GLY A 44 7.10 -14.54 -38.43
N LYS A 45 7.45 -15.80 -38.65
CA LYS A 45 8.69 -16.41 -38.14
C LYS A 45 9.92 -15.63 -38.65
N GLY A 46 10.77 -15.20 -37.73
CA GLY A 46 12.01 -14.48 -38.02
C GLY A 46 11.84 -12.99 -38.40
N LYS A 47 10.62 -12.44 -38.32
CA LYS A 47 10.34 -11.04 -38.68
C LYS A 47 10.31 -10.07 -37.50
N TRP A 48 10.16 -10.56 -36.28
CA TRP A 48 10.23 -9.75 -35.06
C TRP A 48 11.67 -9.58 -34.60
N THR A 49 11.97 -8.46 -33.93
CA THR A 49 13.35 -8.02 -33.68
C THR A 49 13.71 -8.02 -32.19
N ASN A 50 15.01 -7.93 -31.90
CA ASN A 50 15.50 -7.67 -30.54
C ASN A 50 15.03 -6.32 -29.97
N GLY A 51 14.61 -5.36 -30.82
CA GLY A 51 14.03 -4.10 -30.38
C GLY A 51 12.65 -4.30 -29.75
N MET A 52 11.81 -5.19 -30.30
CA MET A 52 10.54 -5.56 -29.68
C MET A 52 10.75 -6.23 -28.31
N LEU A 53 11.76 -7.12 -28.21
CA LEU A 53 12.15 -7.71 -26.93
C LEU A 53 12.63 -6.64 -25.92
N ALA A 54 13.29 -5.58 -26.37
CA ALA A 54 13.70 -4.48 -25.50
C ALA A 54 12.50 -3.69 -24.95
N ASN A 55 11.48 -3.47 -25.78
CA ASN A 55 10.25 -2.78 -25.37
C ASN A 55 9.50 -3.56 -24.29
N ILE A 56 9.29 -4.87 -24.47
CA ILE A 56 8.61 -5.67 -23.44
C ILE A 56 9.45 -5.81 -22.16
N ALA A 57 10.78 -5.79 -22.25
CA ALA A 57 11.66 -5.84 -21.08
C ALA A 57 11.49 -4.64 -20.14
N ILE A 58 11.06 -3.48 -20.66
CA ILE A 58 10.71 -2.29 -19.85
C ILE A 58 9.20 -2.14 -19.63
N GLY A 59 8.42 -3.16 -19.97
CA GLY A 59 6.97 -3.20 -19.77
C GLY A 59 6.14 -2.45 -20.82
N GLN A 60 6.67 -2.24 -22.03
CA GLN A 60 5.97 -1.60 -23.16
C GLN A 60 5.68 -2.63 -24.28
N GLY A 61 5.16 -2.16 -25.41
CA GLY A 61 4.86 -3.01 -26.58
C GLY A 61 3.59 -3.83 -26.37
N GLU A 62 3.64 -5.11 -26.72
CA GLU A 62 2.46 -6.00 -26.68
C GLU A 62 2.18 -6.58 -25.29
N LEU A 63 2.98 -6.23 -24.28
CA LEU A 63 2.71 -6.66 -22.90
C LEU A 63 1.49 -5.92 -22.34
N LEU A 64 0.52 -6.69 -21.83
CA LEU A 64 -0.64 -6.16 -21.13
C LEU A 64 -0.75 -6.80 -19.74
N VAL A 65 -0.96 -5.98 -18.72
CA VAL A 65 -1.11 -6.41 -17.33
C VAL A 65 -2.29 -5.66 -16.70
N THR A 66 -3.01 -6.32 -15.80
CA THR A 66 -4.09 -5.66 -15.05
C THR A 66 -3.56 -4.99 -13.78
N PRO A 67 -4.23 -3.95 -13.25
CA PRO A 67 -3.88 -3.38 -11.95
C PRO A 67 -3.85 -4.42 -10.82
N LEU A 68 -4.74 -5.42 -10.88
CA LEU A 68 -4.77 -6.50 -9.90
C LEU A 68 -3.56 -7.43 -10.00
N GLN A 69 -3.11 -7.77 -11.21
CA GLN A 69 -1.84 -8.50 -11.41
C GLN A 69 -0.66 -7.70 -10.87
N MET A 70 -0.65 -6.38 -11.06
CA MET A 70 0.39 -5.50 -10.52
C MET A 70 0.37 -5.41 -8.99
N ALA A 71 -0.81 -5.40 -8.37
CA ALA A 71 -0.96 -5.48 -6.92
C ALA A 71 -0.47 -6.82 -6.38
N GLN A 72 -0.81 -7.93 -7.06
CA GLN A 72 -0.30 -9.26 -6.71
C GLN A 72 1.22 -9.34 -6.84
N PHE A 73 1.79 -8.73 -7.89
CA PHE A 73 3.23 -8.64 -8.06
C PHE A 73 3.90 -7.85 -6.93
N ALA A 74 3.34 -6.70 -6.55
CA ALA A 74 3.84 -5.93 -5.40
C ALA A 74 3.79 -6.75 -4.09
N MET A 75 2.71 -7.50 -3.85
CA MET A 75 2.57 -8.41 -2.71
C MET A 75 3.60 -9.55 -2.77
N ILE A 76 3.83 -10.17 -3.92
CA ILE A 76 4.86 -11.21 -4.10
C ILE A 76 6.22 -10.67 -3.67
N LEU A 77 6.58 -9.46 -4.11
CA LEU A 77 7.86 -8.83 -3.74
C LEU A 77 7.93 -8.47 -2.26
N ALA A 78 6.84 -7.95 -1.70
CA ALA A 78 6.73 -7.62 -0.28
C ALA A 78 7.01 -8.86 0.61
N ASN A 79 6.46 -10.00 0.20
CA ASN A 79 6.52 -11.25 0.93
C ASN A 79 7.67 -12.18 0.49
N SER A 80 8.69 -11.64 -0.18
CA SER A 80 9.87 -12.39 -0.63
C SER A 80 9.54 -13.66 -1.41
N GLY A 81 8.57 -13.57 -2.32
CA GLY A 81 8.14 -14.67 -3.19
C GLY A 81 6.92 -15.44 -2.68
N ARG A 82 6.51 -15.27 -1.42
CA ARG A 82 5.26 -15.86 -0.93
C ARG A 82 4.07 -15.03 -1.39
N TYR A 83 2.98 -15.65 -1.80
CA TYR A 83 1.81 -14.90 -2.23
C TYR A 83 0.51 -15.59 -1.84
N TYR A 84 -0.54 -14.77 -1.82
CA TYR A 84 -1.89 -15.19 -1.51
C TYR A 84 -2.77 -14.84 -2.71
N ARG A 85 -3.75 -15.69 -2.99
CA ARG A 85 -4.79 -15.35 -3.96
C ARG A 85 -5.50 -14.06 -3.50
N PRO A 86 -5.55 -13.01 -4.32
CA PRO A 86 -6.34 -11.83 -3.98
C PRO A 86 -7.81 -12.21 -3.83
N HIS A 87 -8.44 -11.79 -2.73
CA HIS A 87 -9.85 -12.07 -2.47
C HIS A 87 -10.56 -10.86 -1.86
N LEU A 88 -11.84 -10.69 -2.19
CA LEU A 88 -12.71 -9.68 -1.57
C LEU A 88 -13.47 -10.26 -0.38
N THR A 89 -13.82 -11.55 -0.49
CA THR A 89 -14.63 -12.22 0.51
C THR A 89 -13.83 -12.37 1.81
N ARG A 90 -14.20 -11.59 2.82
CA ARG A 90 -13.63 -11.76 4.16
C ARG A 90 -14.17 -13.01 4.85
N LYS A 91 -15.46 -13.32 4.66
CA LYS A 91 -16.12 -14.52 5.22
C LYS A 91 -17.31 -14.94 4.35
N LEU A 92 -17.58 -16.25 4.31
CA LEU A 92 -18.87 -16.83 3.91
C LEU A 92 -19.71 -17.18 5.16
N VAL A 93 -20.96 -16.72 5.19
CA VAL A 93 -21.92 -16.98 6.27
C VAL A 93 -23.17 -17.62 5.68
N ASP A 94 -23.59 -18.80 6.20
CA ASP A 94 -24.87 -19.41 5.79
C ASP A 94 -26.07 -18.56 6.24
N LYS A 95 -25.92 -17.90 7.38
CA LYS A 95 -26.80 -16.86 7.92
C LYS A 95 -25.93 -15.78 8.54
N ILE A 96 -26.27 -14.51 8.33
CA ILE A 96 -25.59 -13.40 9.01
C ILE A 96 -25.67 -13.67 10.52
N PRO A 97 -24.54 -13.80 11.24
CA PRO A 97 -24.55 -14.08 12.66
C PRO A 97 -25.26 -12.94 13.39
N ALA A 98 -26.33 -13.30 14.09
CA ALA A 98 -27.00 -12.45 15.04
C ALA A 98 -26.35 -12.67 16.41
N TYR A 99 -25.76 -11.62 16.95
CA TYR A 99 -25.20 -11.58 18.29
C TYR A 99 -26.26 -11.05 19.24
N GLN A 100 -26.21 -11.51 20.49
CA GLN A 100 -27.02 -10.99 21.59
C GLN A 100 -26.11 -10.80 22.79
N VAL A 101 -26.27 -9.68 23.50
CA VAL A 101 -25.51 -9.46 24.73
C VAL A 101 -26.05 -10.37 25.81
N THR A 102 -25.18 -11.22 26.37
CA THR A 102 -25.52 -12.09 27.50
C THR A 102 -25.11 -11.44 28.82
N GLU A 103 -25.75 -11.86 29.92
CA GLU A 103 -25.38 -11.43 31.27
C GLU A 103 -23.95 -11.86 31.62
N GLU A 104 -23.53 -13.04 31.17
CA GLU A 104 -22.18 -13.55 31.36
C GLU A 104 -21.13 -12.67 30.68
N ALA A 105 -21.41 -12.19 29.46
CA ALA A 105 -20.53 -11.29 28.73
C ALA A 105 -20.37 -9.93 29.42
N LEU A 106 -21.47 -9.38 29.96
CA LEU A 106 -21.43 -8.13 30.73
C LEU A 106 -20.61 -8.28 32.02
N LYS A 107 -20.82 -9.38 32.76
CA LYS A 107 -20.06 -9.67 33.98
C LYS A 107 -18.56 -9.87 33.70
N GLN A 108 -18.22 -10.54 32.59
CA GLN A 108 -16.82 -10.69 32.18
C GLN A 108 -16.17 -9.35 31.86
N LEU A 109 -16.89 -8.43 31.23
CA LEU A 109 -16.37 -7.09 30.96
C LEU A 109 -16.20 -6.23 32.20
N GLU A 110 -17.17 -6.28 33.12
CA GLU A 110 -17.07 -5.61 34.42
C GLU A 110 -15.85 -6.12 35.18
N PHE A 111 -15.60 -7.43 35.16
CA PHE A 111 -14.41 -8.04 35.77
C PHE A 111 -13.10 -7.60 35.11
N GLN A 112 -13.11 -7.34 33.79
CA GLN A 112 -11.95 -6.88 33.03
C GLN A 112 -11.76 -5.36 33.06
N ASN A 113 -12.53 -4.62 33.88
CA ASN A 113 -12.51 -3.15 33.94
C ASN A 113 -12.75 -2.48 32.57
N ALA A 114 -13.71 -3.00 31.80
CA ALA A 114 -14.11 -2.35 30.55
C ALA A 114 -14.65 -0.93 30.79
N PRO A 115 -14.39 0.03 29.89
CA PRO A 115 -14.93 1.39 30.01
C PRO A 115 -16.45 1.43 30.17
N GLN A 116 -16.93 2.38 30.97
CA GLN A 116 -18.36 2.48 31.30
C GLN A 116 -19.22 2.78 30.07
N GLU A 117 -18.68 3.46 29.05
CA GLU A 117 -19.40 3.66 27.78
C GLU A 117 -19.73 2.34 27.08
N ILE A 118 -18.81 1.35 27.11
CA ILE A 118 -19.01 0.03 26.50
C ILE A 118 -20.11 -0.71 27.25
N LEU A 119 -20.03 -0.74 28.59
CA LEU A 119 -21.02 -1.42 29.42
C LEU A 119 -22.42 -0.82 29.18
N ASN A 120 -22.51 0.50 29.07
CA ASN A 120 -23.78 1.19 28.79
C ASN A 120 -24.31 0.88 27.38
N LEU A 121 -23.44 0.87 26.37
CA LEU A 121 -23.82 0.50 25.01
C LEU A 121 -24.33 -0.95 24.95
N LEU A 122 -23.58 -1.89 25.51
CA LEU A 122 -23.93 -3.31 25.48
C LEU A 122 -25.20 -3.62 26.29
N ARG A 123 -25.39 -2.96 27.44
CA ARG A 123 -26.67 -3.03 28.18
C ARG A 123 -27.83 -2.54 27.31
N GLY A 124 -27.65 -1.46 26.54
CA GLY A 124 -28.66 -0.96 25.60
C GLY A 124 -28.94 -1.90 24.42
N LEU A 125 -28.01 -2.81 24.10
CA LEU A 125 -28.16 -3.83 23.05
C LEU A 125 -28.71 -5.17 23.57
N LYS A 126 -28.88 -5.35 24.88
CA LYS A 126 -29.29 -6.62 25.51
C LYS A 126 -30.64 -7.15 25.00
N GLU A 127 -31.59 -6.25 24.75
CA GLU A 127 -32.96 -6.57 24.35
C GLU A 127 -33.11 -6.89 22.85
N ARG A 128 -32.03 -6.77 22.05
CA ARG A 128 -32.10 -7.03 20.61
C ARG A 128 -30.94 -7.85 20.09
N GLN A 129 -31.19 -8.55 19.00
CA GLN A 129 -30.12 -9.12 18.19
C GLN A 129 -29.49 -8.05 17.31
N PHE A 130 -28.19 -8.18 17.06
CA PHE A 130 -27.44 -7.27 16.19
C PHE A 130 -26.34 -8.02 15.44
N THR A 131 -25.93 -7.49 14.31
CA THR A 131 -24.82 -8.01 13.51
C THR A 131 -23.48 -7.38 13.94
N GLN A 132 -22.37 -8.01 13.56
CA GLN A 132 -21.04 -7.42 13.79
C GLN A 132 -20.89 -6.04 13.13
N ASN A 133 -21.56 -5.81 12.00
CA ASN A 133 -21.49 -4.55 11.26
C ASN A 133 -22.26 -3.45 12.01
N GLU A 134 -23.46 -3.75 12.51
CA GLU A 134 -24.23 -2.82 13.36
C GLU A 134 -23.47 -2.48 14.64
N LEU A 135 -22.79 -3.46 15.25
CA LEU A 135 -21.93 -3.21 16.40
C LEU A 135 -20.77 -2.27 16.02
N SER A 136 -20.10 -2.53 14.90
CA SER A 136 -18.99 -1.67 14.41
C SER A 136 -19.46 -0.24 14.14
N GLU A 137 -20.62 -0.07 13.49
CA GLU A 137 -21.20 1.23 13.15
C GLU A 137 -21.64 2.01 14.40
N LEU A 138 -22.25 1.35 15.39
CA LEU A 138 -22.59 1.97 16.68
C LEU A 138 -21.37 2.42 17.48
N LEU A 139 -20.28 1.67 17.36
CA LEU A 139 -19.00 2.00 17.97
C LEU A 139 -18.34 3.19 17.25
N GLU A 140 -18.39 3.22 15.93
CA GLU A 140 -17.84 4.31 15.11
C GLU A 140 -18.62 5.62 15.31
N THR A 141 -19.95 5.58 15.35
CA THR A 141 -20.82 6.77 15.48
C THR A 141 -20.73 7.44 16.86
N ARG A 142 -20.56 6.69 17.95
CA ARG A 142 -20.42 7.27 19.30
C ARG A 142 -19.08 7.95 19.53
N VAL A 143 -18.02 7.51 18.87
CA VAL A 143 -16.68 8.11 18.96
C VAL A 143 -16.60 9.42 18.18
N THR A 144 -17.42 9.62 17.15
CA THR A 144 -17.45 10.89 16.39
C THR A 144 -18.16 12.05 17.07
N ALA A 145 -18.87 11.82 18.18
CA ALA A 145 -19.62 12.85 18.90
C ALA A 145 -18.76 13.68 19.87
N GLU A 146 -17.54 13.24 20.18
CA GLU A 146 -16.58 14.00 21.00
C GLU A 146 -15.44 14.51 20.11
N GLU A 147 -15.37 15.83 19.95
CA GLU A 147 -14.41 16.50 19.08
C GLU A 147 -12.96 16.10 19.41
N GLY A 148 -12.31 15.38 18.49
CA GLY A 148 -10.84 15.33 18.38
C GLY A 148 -10.10 14.26 19.19
N GLN A 149 -10.77 13.37 19.92
CA GLN A 149 -10.11 12.22 20.52
C GLN A 149 -9.98 11.06 19.52
N LYS A 150 -8.76 10.49 19.44
CA LYS A 150 -8.44 9.31 18.61
C LYS A 150 -9.39 8.16 18.97
N TYR A 151 -9.73 7.36 17.95
CA TYR A 151 -10.21 5.98 18.09
C TYR A 151 -9.53 5.32 19.30
N GLU A 152 -10.26 5.00 20.36
CA GLU A 152 -9.74 4.10 21.38
C GLU A 152 -9.71 2.68 20.79
N PRO A 153 -8.52 2.10 20.55
CA PRO A 153 -8.42 0.71 20.11
C PRO A 153 -9.04 -0.26 21.12
N SER A 154 -9.12 0.16 22.40
CA SER A 154 -9.65 -0.59 23.53
C SER A 154 -11.07 -1.10 23.26
N ILE A 155 -11.96 -0.24 22.75
CA ILE A 155 -13.39 -0.55 22.63
C ILE A 155 -13.65 -1.60 21.56
N LEU A 156 -13.05 -1.42 20.38
CA LEU A 156 -13.12 -2.41 19.30
C LEU A 156 -12.44 -3.72 19.69
N GLU A 157 -11.37 -3.66 20.49
CA GLU A 157 -10.69 -4.85 21.00
C GLU A 157 -11.54 -5.61 22.03
N TYR A 158 -12.22 -4.91 22.95
CA TYR A 158 -13.18 -5.53 23.88
C TYR A 158 -14.35 -6.16 23.14
N ALA A 159 -14.93 -5.44 22.16
CA ALA A 159 -16.01 -5.97 21.33
C ALA A 159 -15.59 -7.25 20.59
N ARG A 160 -14.36 -7.31 20.05
CA ARG A 160 -13.82 -8.50 19.38
C ARG A 160 -13.55 -9.67 20.33
N LYS A 161 -13.28 -9.43 21.61
CA LYS A 161 -13.09 -10.51 22.60
C LYS A 161 -14.39 -11.23 22.92
N ILE A 162 -15.50 -10.49 22.97
CA ILE A 162 -16.82 -11.02 23.34
C ILE A 162 -17.58 -11.53 22.12
N PHE A 163 -17.56 -10.74 21.06
CA PHE A 163 -18.21 -11.03 19.79
C PHE A 163 -17.11 -11.20 18.75
N PRO A 164 -16.40 -12.35 18.76
CA PRO A 164 -15.33 -12.58 17.82
C PRO A 164 -15.87 -12.42 16.40
N PRO A 165 -15.17 -11.64 15.56
CA PRO A 165 -15.53 -11.60 14.17
C PRO A 165 -15.40 -13.03 13.67
N PRO A 166 -16.33 -13.44 12.82
CA PRO A 166 -16.29 -14.81 12.37
C PRO A 166 -15.03 -15.21 11.57
N ASP A 167 -14.77 -16.52 11.48
CA ASP A 167 -13.62 -17.07 10.76
C ASP A 167 -13.51 -16.55 9.33
N ARG A 168 -12.31 -16.10 8.97
CA ARG A 168 -12.05 -15.54 7.66
C ARG A 168 -11.95 -16.64 6.62
N VAL A 169 -12.40 -16.36 5.40
CA VAL A 169 -11.98 -17.17 4.25
C VAL A 169 -10.47 -17.05 4.15
N SER A 170 -9.79 -18.19 4.16
CA SER A 170 -8.34 -18.27 4.01
C SER A 170 -8.01 -19.09 2.79
N TYR A 171 -7.16 -18.55 1.94
CA TYR A 171 -6.52 -19.29 0.85
C TYR A 171 -5.10 -19.63 1.30
N PRO A 172 -4.60 -20.84 1.01
CA PRO A 172 -3.24 -21.23 1.37
C PRO A 172 -2.24 -20.30 0.67
N ALA A 173 -1.15 -20.01 1.37
CA ALA A 173 -0.03 -19.29 0.77
C ALA A 173 0.67 -20.18 -0.27
N GLU A 174 1.02 -19.60 -1.41
CA GLU A 174 1.83 -20.22 -2.45
C GLU A 174 3.21 -19.54 -2.50
N MET A 175 4.20 -20.23 -3.07
CA MET A 175 5.57 -19.74 -3.18
C MET A 175 5.99 -19.65 -4.64
N ILE A 176 6.62 -18.53 -5.01
CA ILE A 176 7.30 -18.40 -6.29
C ILE A 176 8.52 -19.33 -6.31
N GLU A 177 8.48 -20.33 -7.20
CA GLU A 177 9.57 -21.29 -7.37
C GLU A 177 10.63 -20.81 -8.38
N GLY A 178 11.86 -21.32 -8.22
CA GLY A 178 12.94 -21.10 -9.18
C GLY A 178 13.60 -19.72 -9.13
N ILE A 179 13.33 -18.94 -8.08
CA ILE A 179 14.00 -17.66 -7.78
C ILE A 179 14.64 -17.76 -6.40
N GLN A 180 15.92 -17.39 -6.30
CA GLN A 180 16.64 -17.40 -5.04
C GLN A 180 16.14 -16.27 -4.11
N PRO A 181 16.04 -16.49 -2.79
CA PRO A 181 15.59 -15.47 -1.84
C PRO A 181 16.35 -14.15 -1.94
N GLU A 182 17.66 -14.19 -2.19
CA GLU A 182 18.52 -13.01 -2.29
C GLU A 182 18.14 -12.10 -3.46
N VAL A 183 17.57 -12.67 -4.53
CA VAL A 183 17.08 -11.90 -5.68
C VAL A 183 15.90 -11.03 -5.27
N PHE A 184 15.01 -11.52 -4.40
CA PHE A 184 13.93 -10.70 -3.86
C PHE A 184 14.48 -9.54 -3.04
N GLU A 185 15.46 -9.78 -2.18
CA GLU A 185 16.07 -8.72 -1.36
C GLU A 185 16.74 -7.63 -2.21
N ILE A 186 17.46 -8.01 -3.27
CA ILE A 186 18.04 -7.03 -4.21
C ILE A 186 16.94 -6.17 -4.85
N ILE A 187 15.85 -6.79 -5.29
CA ILE A 187 14.72 -6.07 -5.91
C ILE A 187 14.05 -5.14 -4.89
N ARG A 188 13.76 -5.66 -3.69
CA ARG A 188 13.14 -4.91 -2.59
C ARG A 188 13.98 -3.69 -2.23
N GLU A 189 15.29 -3.85 -2.06
CA GLU A 189 16.19 -2.75 -1.73
C GLU A 189 16.26 -1.70 -2.86
N GLY A 190 16.32 -2.14 -4.12
CA GLY A 190 16.23 -1.23 -5.26
C GLY A 190 14.93 -0.41 -5.25
N MET A 191 13.79 -1.06 -4.95
CA MET A 191 12.50 -0.39 -4.81
C MET A 191 12.44 0.54 -3.58
N ARG A 192 13.10 0.19 -2.47
CA ARG A 192 13.23 1.04 -1.29
C ARG A 192 13.95 2.34 -1.61
N GLN A 193 15.06 2.27 -2.35
CA GLN A 193 15.81 3.46 -2.76
C GLN A 193 15.00 4.41 -3.64
N VAL A 194 14.11 3.87 -4.49
CA VAL A 194 13.18 4.68 -5.30
C VAL A 194 12.25 5.53 -4.43
N VAL A 195 11.82 5.02 -3.27
CA VAL A 195 10.93 5.72 -2.33
C VAL A 195 11.73 6.55 -1.30
N ALA A 196 12.94 6.15 -0.94
CA ALA A 196 13.77 6.87 0.02
C ALA A 196 14.29 8.21 -0.53
N GLY A 197 14.54 8.29 -1.84
CA GLY A 197 15.03 9.51 -2.48
C GLY A 197 15.02 9.50 -4.01
N GLY A 198 14.60 8.40 -4.64
CA GLY A 198 14.50 8.31 -6.09
C GLY A 198 13.19 8.84 -6.66
N THR A 199 12.80 8.35 -7.84
CA THR A 199 11.64 8.87 -8.59
C THR A 199 10.30 8.71 -7.88
N GLY A 200 10.19 7.81 -6.91
CA GLY A 200 8.97 7.52 -6.17
C GLY A 200 8.91 8.15 -4.78
N TRP A 201 9.83 9.06 -4.45
CA TRP A 201 9.98 9.57 -3.08
C TRP A 201 8.71 10.15 -2.46
N ARG A 202 7.82 10.71 -3.28
CA ARG A 202 6.54 11.27 -2.85
C ARG A 202 5.52 10.23 -2.37
N ALA A 203 5.77 8.94 -2.60
CA ALA A 203 5.00 7.85 -2.03
C ALA A 203 5.46 7.47 -0.61
N GLY A 204 6.58 8.03 -0.13
CA GLY A 204 7.09 7.78 1.20
C GLY A 204 6.16 8.30 2.30
N VAL A 205 6.07 7.57 3.40
CA VAL A 205 5.30 7.94 4.58
C VAL A 205 6.26 8.19 5.75
N TRP A 206 6.07 9.30 6.45
CA TRP A 206 6.91 9.63 7.61
C TRP A 206 6.85 8.52 8.67
N GLN A 207 8.03 8.09 9.14
CA GLN A 207 8.23 6.97 10.08
C GLN A 207 7.79 5.58 9.58
N LYS A 208 7.41 5.45 8.30
CA LYS A 208 7.03 4.17 7.68
C LYS A 208 7.83 4.02 6.40
N SER A 209 8.95 3.31 6.50
CA SER A 209 9.77 2.92 5.35
C SER A 209 8.89 2.26 4.27
N GLY A 210 9.21 2.45 3.01
CA GLY A 210 8.43 1.86 1.92
C GLY A 210 9.32 1.51 0.74
N ALA A 211 8.83 0.61 -0.09
CA ALA A 211 9.45 0.24 -1.35
C ALA A 211 8.43 0.38 -2.47
N GLY A 212 8.86 0.88 -3.62
CA GLY A 212 7.97 1.05 -4.75
C GLY A 212 8.68 1.37 -6.05
N LYS A 213 7.89 1.46 -7.11
CA LYS A 213 8.38 1.82 -8.43
C LYS A 213 7.33 2.62 -9.20
N THR A 214 7.78 3.71 -9.79
CA THR A 214 6.99 4.49 -10.75
C THR A 214 7.06 3.87 -12.15
N GLY A 215 5.97 3.96 -12.89
CA GLY A 215 5.89 3.60 -14.30
C GLY A 215 5.14 4.66 -15.11
N THR A 216 5.41 4.66 -16.42
CA THR A 216 4.69 5.49 -17.40
C THR A 216 4.34 4.57 -18.56
N ALA A 217 3.05 4.28 -18.77
CA ALA A 217 2.59 3.45 -19.87
C ALA A 217 2.21 4.36 -21.04
N GLN A 218 2.77 4.13 -22.22
CA GLN A 218 2.49 4.96 -23.38
C GLN A 218 1.04 4.77 -23.84
N ASN A 219 0.37 5.87 -24.16
CA ASN A 219 -0.96 5.88 -24.75
C ASN A 219 -0.90 6.58 -26.11
N PRO A 220 -1.20 5.90 -27.23
CA PRO A 220 -1.26 6.54 -28.54
C PRO A 220 -2.38 7.57 -28.71
N HIS A 221 -3.41 7.53 -27.85
CA HIS A 221 -4.63 8.32 -27.99
C HIS A 221 -4.74 9.49 -27.00
N GLY A 222 -3.65 9.83 -26.31
CA GLY A 222 -3.63 10.90 -25.32
C GLY A 222 -2.38 10.86 -24.46
N ASP A 223 -2.45 11.45 -23.26
CA ASP A 223 -1.34 11.40 -22.32
C ASP A 223 -1.05 9.97 -21.87
N SER A 224 0.23 9.72 -21.57
CA SER A 224 0.65 8.44 -20.98
C SER A 224 -0.08 8.16 -19.67
N HIS A 225 -0.24 6.91 -19.30
CA HIS A 225 -0.84 6.54 -18.02
C HIS A 225 0.23 6.51 -16.93
N ALA A 226 -0.09 7.12 -15.78
CA ALA A 226 0.82 7.20 -14.65
C ALA A 226 0.62 6.00 -13.71
N TRP A 227 1.68 5.23 -13.49
CA TRP A 227 1.66 4.05 -12.62
C TRP A 227 2.51 4.23 -11.38
N PHE A 228 2.05 3.63 -10.28
CA PHE A 228 2.87 3.35 -9.11
C PHE A 228 2.51 1.98 -8.54
N ILE A 229 3.52 1.17 -8.21
CA ILE A 229 3.35 -0.02 -7.37
C ILE A 229 4.27 0.07 -6.16
N GLY A 230 3.91 -0.56 -5.05
CA GLY A 230 4.79 -0.63 -3.89
C GLY A 230 4.16 -1.30 -2.69
N PHE A 231 4.90 -1.33 -1.59
CA PHE A 231 4.46 -1.84 -0.30
C PHE A 231 5.14 -1.09 0.86
N THR A 232 4.52 -1.13 2.03
CA THR A 232 5.02 -0.51 3.27
C THR A 232 4.41 -1.22 4.49
N PRO A 233 5.10 -1.27 5.66
CA PRO A 233 6.52 -0.98 5.88
C PRO A 233 7.48 -1.78 5.00
N PHE A 234 8.76 -1.40 4.93
CA PHE A 234 9.74 -2.15 4.14
C PHE A 234 10.08 -3.50 4.78
N GLU A 235 10.33 -3.49 6.10
CA GLU A 235 10.83 -4.62 6.88
C GLU A 235 9.72 -5.66 7.12
N GLU A 236 8.55 -5.19 7.57
CA GLU A 236 7.37 -6.01 7.81
C GLU A 236 6.20 -5.46 6.97
N PRO A 237 6.09 -5.82 5.68
CA PRO A 237 5.06 -5.26 4.82
C PRO A 237 3.66 -5.64 5.26
N GLU A 238 2.78 -4.64 5.40
CA GLU A 238 1.39 -4.85 5.79
C GLU A 238 0.40 -4.48 4.68
N ILE A 239 0.81 -3.62 3.75
CA ILE A 239 -0.01 -3.19 2.62
C ILE A 239 0.83 -3.17 1.34
N ALA A 240 0.27 -3.75 0.27
CA ALA A 240 0.78 -3.63 -1.09
C ALA A 240 -0.24 -2.86 -1.94
N VAL A 241 0.25 -1.96 -2.78
CA VAL A 241 -0.58 -1.06 -3.59
C VAL A 241 -0.14 -1.10 -5.05
N ALA A 242 -1.11 -0.99 -5.95
CA ALA A 242 -0.91 -0.71 -7.36
C ALA A 242 -1.96 0.30 -7.81
N VAL A 243 -1.52 1.41 -8.39
CA VAL A 243 -2.38 2.50 -8.85
C VAL A 243 -2.00 2.88 -10.26
N ILE A 244 -3.02 3.05 -11.09
CA ILE A 244 -2.92 3.62 -12.44
C ILE A 244 -3.82 4.86 -12.50
N PHE A 245 -3.31 5.93 -13.09
CA PHE A 245 -4.11 7.06 -13.56
C PHE A 245 -4.06 7.06 -15.08
N GLU A 246 -5.20 6.76 -15.71
CA GLU A 246 -5.36 6.91 -17.15
C GLU A 246 -5.16 8.37 -17.53
N ASN A 247 -4.41 8.59 -18.61
CA ASN A 247 -3.99 9.91 -19.08
C ASN A 247 -3.34 10.80 -18.00
N GLY A 248 -2.77 10.19 -16.95
CA GLY A 248 -2.18 10.90 -15.81
C GLY A 248 -0.75 11.40 -16.04
N GLY A 249 -0.17 11.17 -17.22
CA GLY A 249 1.20 11.53 -17.55
C GLY A 249 2.24 10.77 -16.72
N SER A 250 2.91 11.47 -15.81
CA SER A 250 4.07 10.93 -15.09
C SER A 250 3.71 10.18 -13.81
N GLY A 251 4.20 8.94 -13.67
CA GLY A 251 4.10 8.15 -12.43
C GLY A 251 4.69 8.84 -11.19
N SER A 252 5.78 9.60 -11.33
CA SER A 252 6.39 10.35 -10.21
C SER A 252 5.64 11.64 -9.88
N GLY A 253 5.02 12.26 -10.89
CA GLY A 253 4.31 13.53 -10.76
C GLY A 253 2.89 13.38 -10.23
N VAL A 254 2.23 12.26 -10.52
CA VAL A 254 0.81 12.04 -10.22
C VAL A 254 0.62 10.82 -9.32
N ALA A 255 1.02 9.63 -9.77
CA ALA A 255 0.69 8.40 -9.06
C ALA A 255 1.37 8.30 -7.68
N ALA A 256 2.68 8.55 -7.59
CA ALA A 256 3.42 8.50 -6.33
C ALA A 256 2.87 9.47 -5.25
N PRO A 257 2.61 10.76 -5.53
CA PRO A 257 1.99 11.65 -4.55
C PRO A 257 0.62 11.19 -4.04
N VAL A 258 -0.24 10.67 -4.93
CA VAL A 258 -1.56 10.20 -4.51
C VAL A 258 -1.44 8.95 -3.64
N VAL A 259 -0.54 8.03 -4.00
CA VAL A 259 -0.23 6.86 -3.17
C VAL A 259 0.32 7.29 -1.80
N GLY A 260 1.22 8.27 -1.74
CA GLY A 260 1.73 8.80 -0.47
C GLY A 260 0.62 9.34 0.43
N GLN A 261 -0.33 10.10 -0.11
CA GLN A 261 -1.50 10.59 0.63
C GLN A 261 -2.41 9.45 1.11
N TYR A 262 -2.66 8.47 0.24
CA TYR A 262 -3.45 7.29 0.58
C TYR A 262 -2.81 6.51 1.74
N LEU A 263 -1.51 6.24 1.67
CA LEU A 263 -0.78 5.51 2.69
C LEU A 263 -0.71 6.29 4.01
N GLN A 264 -0.48 7.61 3.98
CA GLN A 264 -0.57 8.45 5.18
C GLN A 264 -1.94 8.34 5.85
N ARG A 265 -3.02 8.38 5.05
CA ARG A 265 -4.39 8.25 5.56
C ARG A 265 -4.66 6.86 6.11
N TYR A 266 -4.16 5.81 5.46
CA TYR A 266 -4.22 4.44 5.94
C TYR A 266 -3.56 4.29 7.32
N TYR A 267 -2.32 4.76 7.51
CA TYR A 267 -1.66 4.73 8.82
C TYR A 267 -2.29 5.66 9.85
N TYR A 268 -2.91 6.77 9.43
CA TYR A 268 -3.67 7.64 10.33
C TYR A 268 -4.87 6.89 10.93
N TYR A 269 -5.62 6.15 10.11
CA TYR A 269 -6.74 5.34 10.59
C TYR A 269 -6.30 4.14 11.45
N LYS A 270 -5.07 3.65 11.27
CA LYS A 270 -4.48 2.68 12.20
C LYS A 270 -3.99 3.31 13.52
N GLY A 271 -4.05 4.64 13.65
CA GLY A 271 -3.52 5.36 14.82
C GLY A 271 -2.00 5.53 14.82
N GLU A 272 -1.32 5.09 13.75
CA GLU A 272 0.14 5.02 13.61
C GLU A 272 0.74 6.24 12.88
N PHE A 273 -0.08 7.19 12.45
CA PHE A 273 0.35 8.44 11.82
C PHE A 273 -0.34 9.64 12.48
N ASP A 274 0.40 10.73 12.65
CA ASP A 274 -0.06 11.97 13.28
C ASP A 274 0.21 13.17 12.36
N TYR A 275 -0.86 13.75 11.82
CA TYR A 275 -0.76 14.89 10.90
C TYR A 275 -0.25 16.17 11.57
N GLN A 276 -0.48 16.37 12.87
CA GLN A 276 0.01 17.55 13.57
C GLN A 276 1.53 17.46 13.71
N LYS A 277 2.02 16.35 14.25
CA LYS A 277 3.47 16.09 14.38
C LYS A 277 4.18 16.09 13.04
N TYR A 278 3.54 15.52 12.01
CA TYR A 278 4.11 15.55 10.67
C TYR A 278 4.25 16.99 10.13
N ARG A 279 3.24 17.85 10.33
CA ARG A 279 3.32 19.27 9.92
C ARG A 279 4.41 20.03 10.67
N GLU A 280 4.55 19.79 11.97
CA GLU A 280 5.63 20.37 12.78
C GLU A 280 7.00 19.93 12.30
N PHE A 281 7.17 18.64 12.02
CA PHE A 281 8.39 18.08 11.44
C PHE A 281 8.73 18.72 10.08
N GLN A 282 7.73 18.88 9.19
CA GLN A 282 7.92 19.55 7.91
C GLN A 282 8.34 21.02 8.06
N ARG A 283 7.73 21.76 8.99
CA ARG A 283 8.13 23.14 9.31
C ARG A 283 9.57 23.20 9.81
N MET A 284 9.95 22.30 10.73
CA MET A 284 11.33 22.22 11.21
C MET A 284 12.32 21.94 10.08
N LEU A 285 12.01 21.01 9.16
CA LEU A 285 12.86 20.74 8.00
C LEU A 285 13.00 21.95 7.08
N TRP A 286 11.89 22.64 6.82
CA TRP A 286 11.86 23.85 5.99
C TRP A 286 12.76 24.96 6.57
N GLU A 287 12.64 25.25 7.87
CA GLU A 287 13.49 26.25 8.52
C GLU A 287 14.97 25.87 8.48
N LYS A 288 15.31 24.59 8.67
CA LYS A 288 16.70 24.11 8.52
C LYS A 288 17.25 24.32 7.10
N GLN A 289 16.44 24.06 6.07
CA GLN A 289 16.84 24.26 4.68
C GLN A 289 17.03 25.74 4.36
N LYS A 290 16.15 26.61 4.86
CA LYS A 290 16.23 28.05 4.68
C LYS A 290 17.48 28.63 5.35
N GLU A 291 17.79 28.19 6.57
CA GLU A 291 19.00 28.61 7.28
C GLU A 291 20.26 28.14 6.54
N LYS A 292 20.29 26.90 6.05
CA LYS A 292 21.39 26.40 5.22
C LYS A 292 21.57 27.23 3.95
N ALA A 293 20.48 27.50 3.21
CA ALA A 293 20.54 28.31 1.99
C ALA A 293 21.04 29.75 2.29
N ARG A 294 20.66 30.32 3.43
CA ARG A 294 21.16 31.61 3.90
C ARG A 294 22.66 31.56 4.19
N GLN A 295 23.12 30.53 4.90
CA GLN A 295 24.55 30.34 5.20
C GLN A 295 25.37 30.14 3.93
N ASP A 296 24.90 29.30 3.01
CA ASP A 296 25.55 29.04 1.71
C ASP A 296 25.63 30.33 0.88
N SER A 297 24.59 31.18 0.91
CA SER A 297 24.58 32.48 0.23
C SER A 297 25.55 33.49 0.86
N LEU A 298 25.65 33.51 2.19
CA LEU A 298 26.59 34.39 2.91
C LEU A 298 28.04 33.96 2.69
N GLN A 299 28.32 32.66 2.69
CA GLN A 299 29.62 32.11 2.33
C GLN A 299 29.98 32.40 0.86
N GLY A 300 29.03 32.23 -0.06
CA GLY A 300 29.22 32.56 -1.48
C GLY A 300 29.44 34.06 -1.74
N ALA A 301 28.90 34.93 -0.88
CA ALA A 301 29.08 36.38 -0.93
C ALA A 301 30.32 36.88 -0.18
N GLY A 302 31.10 36.00 0.46
CA GLY A 302 32.27 36.39 1.25
C GLY A 302 31.95 37.17 2.54
N ILE A 303 30.70 37.11 3.02
CA ILE A 303 30.26 37.83 4.21
C ILE A 303 30.43 36.90 5.43
N GLN A 304 31.40 37.19 6.29
CA GLN A 304 31.49 36.56 7.61
C GLN A 304 30.44 37.17 8.54
N LEU A 305 29.61 36.32 9.15
CA LEU A 305 28.74 36.74 10.24
C LEU A 305 29.60 36.96 11.49
N GLU A 306 29.76 38.21 11.92
CA GLU A 306 30.22 38.45 13.29
C GLU A 306 29.14 37.97 14.28
N PRO A 307 29.50 37.21 15.33
CA PRO A 307 28.55 36.83 16.34
C PRO A 307 27.97 38.10 16.98
N LEU A 308 26.64 38.20 17.02
CA LEU A 308 25.95 39.29 17.71
C LEU A 308 26.38 39.27 19.18
N ASN A 309 27.25 40.20 19.53
CA ASN A 309 27.67 40.43 20.91
C ASN A 309 26.53 41.18 21.60
N ILE A 310 25.52 40.42 22.07
CA ILE A 310 24.52 40.97 22.99
C ILE A 310 25.25 41.23 24.30
N ARG A 311 25.77 42.45 24.45
CA ARG A 311 26.21 42.95 25.75
C ARG A 311 24.99 42.91 26.67
N SER A 312 25.05 42.03 27.66
CA SER A 312 24.25 42.11 28.88
C SER A 312 24.54 43.47 29.54
N GLY A 313 23.65 44.43 29.33
CA GLY A 313 23.59 45.67 30.09
C GLY A 313 22.57 45.52 31.21
N ASN A 314 23.04 45.73 32.43
CA ASN A 314 22.30 45.73 33.70
C ASN A 314 21.06 46.62 33.70
#